data_AF-A0A5B9W4S1-F1
#
_entry.id   AF-A0A5B9W4S1-F1
#
_cell.length_a   1.000
_cell.length_b   1.000
_cell.length_c   1.000
_cell.angle_alpha   90.00
_cell.angle_beta   90.00
_cell.angle_gamma   90.00
#
_symmetry.space_group_name_H-M   'P 1'
#
loop_
_entity.id
_entity.type
_entity.pdbx_description
1 polymer ?
#
loop_
_entity_poly.entity_id
_entity_poly.type
_entity_poly.pdbx_seq_one_letter_code
_entity_poly.pdbx_strand_id
1 'polypeptide(L)'
;MQDATRIERIRAKFCALDAVLDERSRRQWAAAEAREYGYGGVTALSLATGLARNTIAAGMRELEYRELHPDEPVSTRLRHSGAGRKRRTEADPDLAAALEALLEPLTRGDPMSPLRWTCKSTRRLAAELSGQGHRVGYRTVAWLLHEAGYSLQANRKTREGNQHPDRNAQFEFINAQAARFQKRRQPVISVDTKKKELIGDFKNGGREWRPEGRPEPVRVHDFRDKELGKAIPYGVYDVTNNQGWVSVGIDHDTAYFAAASIGRWWREMGAPRFPRATELFITADGGGSNGYRTRLWKVALQGLADQIGLKLTVSHFPPGTSKWNKVEHRLFSFITQNWRGKPLVSVQVIVNLIAATRTKKGLVVRAALDEGKYETGIIVTDEQMAGLQLKPASFHGEWNYTIKPRSRT
;
A
#
# COMPACT_ATOMS: atom_id res chain seq x y z
N MET A 1 3.51 42.20 60.98
CA MET A 1 4.41 42.86 60.00
C MET A 1 5.52 41.93 59.49
N GLN A 2 6.11 41.07 60.33
CA GLN A 2 7.15 40.12 59.91
C GLN A 2 6.64 39.04 58.94
N ASP A 3 5.41 38.54 59.09
CA ASP A 3 4.89 37.45 58.24
C ASP A 3 4.53 37.87 56.81
N ALA A 4 4.02 39.09 56.60
CA ALA A 4 3.71 39.61 55.27
C ALA A 4 4.98 39.79 54.41
N THR A 5 6.03 40.34 55.01
CA THR A 5 7.34 40.50 54.37
C THR A 5 7.98 39.15 54.01
N ARG A 6 7.71 38.11 54.81
CA ARG A 6 8.20 36.74 54.57
C ARG A 6 7.44 36.04 53.45
N ILE A 7 6.12 36.18 53.40
CA ILE A 7 5.28 35.64 52.32
C ILE A 7 5.72 36.22 50.97
N GLU A 8 6.02 37.52 50.92
CA GLU A 8 6.52 38.15 49.69
C GLU A 8 7.91 37.63 49.27
N ARG A 9 8.81 37.35 50.21
CA ARG A 9 10.11 36.74 49.89
C ARG A 9 9.96 35.32 49.32
N ILE A 10 9.08 34.50 49.90
CA ILE A 10 8.78 33.15 49.39
C ILE A 10 8.21 33.23 47.98
N ARG A 11 7.25 34.14 47.76
CA ARG A 11 6.63 34.37 46.46
C ARG A 11 7.66 34.78 45.41
N ALA A 12 8.55 35.71 45.73
CA ALA A 12 9.62 36.14 44.83
C ALA A 12 10.55 34.99 44.42
N LYS A 13 10.98 34.15 45.38
CA LYS A 13 11.80 32.95 45.09
C LYS A 13 11.05 31.96 44.19
N PHE A 14 9.77 31.70 44.48
CA PHE A 14 8.97 30.75 43.71
C PHE A 14 8.74 31.23 42.28
N CYS A 15 8.37 32.50 42.08
CA CYS A 15 8.16 33.08 40.74
C CYS A 15 9.43 33.05 39.88
N ALA A 16 10.62 33.20 40.48
CA ALA A 16 11.88 33.11 39.75
C ALA A 16 12.16 31.70 39.20
N LEU A 17 11.62 30.66 39.83
CA LEU A 17 11.87 29.26 39.47
C LEU A 17 10.67 28.55 38.83
N ASP A 18 9.46 29.11 38.88
CA ASP A 18 8.24 28.42 38.44
C ASP A 18 8.29 27.95 36.97
N ALA A 19 8.97 28.71 36.09
CA ALA A 19 9.12 28.35 34.68
C ALA A 19 10.03 27.14 34.43
N VAL A 20 10.94 26.83 35.36
CA VAL A 20 11.93 25.76 35.22
C VAL A 20 11.63 24.53 36.08
N LEU A 21 10.72 24.64 37.04
CA LEU A 21 10.37 23.53 37.94
C LEU A 21 9.24 22.66 37.39
N ASP A 22 9.48 21.35 37.31
CA ASP A 22 8.43 20.37 37.07
C ASP A 22 7.53 20.18 38.31
N GLU A 23 6.45 19.40 38.17
CA GLU A 23 5.44 19.21 39.22
C GLU A 23 6.03 18.63 40.53
N ARG A 24 7.03 17.74 40.41
CA ARG A 24 7.70 17.14 41.57
C ARG A 24 8.63 18.15 42.23
N SER A 25 9.44 18.83 41.44
CA SER A 25 10.44 19.79 41.92
C SER A 25 9.77 20.97 42.63
N ARG A 26 8.63 21.45 42.13
CA ARG A 26 7.81 22.46 42.83
C ARG A 26 7.34 21.99 44.20
N ARG A 27 6.88 20.74 44.29
CA ARG A 27 6.39 20.14 45.54
C ARG A 27 7.51 19.95 46.57
N GLN A 28 8.67 19.48 46.14
CA GLN A 28 9.83 19.23 46.99
C GLN A 28 10.47 20.54 47.46
N TRP A 29 10.56 21.55 46.58
CA TRP A 29 11.03 22.88 46.95
C TRP A 29 10.12 23.52 48.01
N ALA A 30 8.79 23.47 47.80
CA ALA A 30 7.84 23.97 48.78
C ALA A 30 7.92 23.21 50.11
N ALA A 31 8.12 21.90 50.08
CA ALA A 31 8.29 21.12 51.31
C ALA A 31 9.57 21.48 52.08
N ALA A 32 10.69 21.71 51.38
CA ALA A 32 11.95 22.10 51.99
C ALA A 32 11.84 23.46 52.70
N GLU A 33 11.30 24.47 52.01
CA GLU A 33 11.07 25.78 52.61
C GLU A 33 10.07 25.66 53.78
N ALA A 34 8.97 24.90 53.64
CA ALA A 34 8.01 24.69 54.74
C ALA A 34 8.63 24.06 56.01
N ARG A 35 9.60 23.15 55.87
CA ARG A 35 10.36 22.58 57.00
C ARG A 35 11.20 23.63 57.71
N GLU A 36 11.89 24.47 56.95
CA GLU A 36 12.72 25.56 57.49
C GLU A 36 11.88 26.58 58.28
N TYR A 37 10.65 26.87 57.82
CA TYR A 37 9.74 27.78 58.53
C TYR A 37 9.13 27.20 59.82
N GLY A 38 9.11 25.88 60.01
CA GLY A 38 8.54 25.24 61.19
C GLY A 38 7.02 25.47 61.32
N TYR A 39 6.55 25.86 62.51
CA TYR A 39 5.12 25.99 62.80
C TYR A 39 4.45 27.06 61.90
N GLY A 40 3.46 26.64 61.11
CA GLY A 40 2.74 27.51 60.18
C GLY A 40 3.34 27.64 58.78
N GLY A 41 4.51 27.03 58.52
CA GLY A 41 5.20 27.08 57.23
C GLY A 41 4.36 26.61 56.04
N VAL A 42 3.61 25.51 56.20
CA VAL A 42 2.71 24.99 55.17
C VAL A 42 1.63 26.01 54.76
N THR A 43 1.09 26.74 55.74
CA THR A 43 0.06 27.75 55.50
C THR A 43 0.64 28.97 54.82
N ALA A 44 1.82 29.44 55.26
CA ALA A 44 2.51 30.57 54.65
C ALA A 44 2.88 30.29 53.18
N LEU A 45 3.40 29.10 52.89
CA LEU A 45 3.75 28.72 51.52
C LEU A 45 2.53 28.53 50.61
N SER A 46 1.43 27.98 51.14
CA SER A 46 0.20 27.84 50.38
C SER A 46 -0.34 29.21 49.96
N LEU A 47 -0.27 30.21 50.83
CA LEU A 47 -0.65 31.60 50.53
C LEU A 47 0.33 32.31 49.57
N ALA A 48 1.63 32.01 49.68
CA ALA A 48 2.66 32.62 48.84
C ALA A 48 2.65 32.08 47.40
N THR A 49 2.50 30.76 47.24
CA THR A 49 2.70 30.02 45.97
C THR A 49 1.41 29.58 45.28
N GLY A 50 0.28 29.57 46.00
CA GLY A 50 -0.99 29.03 45.51
C GLY A 50 -1.06 27.50 45.48
N LEU A 51 -0.02 26.80 45.96
CA LEU A 51 -0.05 25.34 46.09
C LEU A 51 -1.02 24.90 47.18
N ALA A 52 -1.73 23.80 46.94
CA ALA A 52 -2.60 23.20 47.95
C ALA A 52 -1.77 22.70 49.14
N ARG A 53 -2.28 22.89 50.37
CA ARG A 53 -1.62 22.41 51.60
C ARG A 53 -1.29 20.91 51.55
N ASN A 54 -2.18 20.11 50.95
CA ASN A 54 -1.97 18.68 50.76
C ASN A 54 -0.80 18.36 49.82
N THR A 55 -0.54 19.21 48.81
CA THR A 55 0.61 19.07 47.91
C THR A 55 1.91 19.32 48.66
N ILE A 56 1.97 20.37 49.49
CA ILE A 56 3.15 20.68 50.33
C ILE A 56 3.39 19.55 51.34
N ALA A 57 2.33 19.05 51.98
CA ALA A 57 2.41 17.92 52.92
C ALA A 57 2.84 16.60 52.26
N ALA A 58 2.44 16.36 51.00
CA ALA A 58 2.95 15.24 50.22
C ALA A 58 4.45 15.38 49.93
N GLY A 59 4.91 16.60 49.60
CA GLY A 59 6.35 16.87 49.42
C GLY A 59 7.16 16.64 50.70
N MET A 60 6.64 16.99 51.88
CA MET A 60 7.35 16.75 53.14
C MET A 60 7.54 15.27 53.39
N ARG A 61 6.51 14.45 53.18
CA ARG A 61 6.61 12.98 53.26
C ARG A 61 7.61 12.41 52.25
N GLU A 62 7.68 12.96 51.04
CA GLU A 62 8.67 12.54 50.03
C GLU A 62 10.11 12.85 50.47
N LEU A 63 10.35 14.01 51.10
CA LEU A 63 11.67 14.37 51.61
C LEU A 63 12.07 13.48 52.81
N GLU A 64 11.14 13.25 53.75
CA GLU A 64 11.32 12.30 54.87
C GLU A 64 11.66 10.90 54.37
N TYR A 65 10.93 10.43 53.37
CA TYR A 65 11.17 9.11 52.79
C TYR A 65 12.56 9.01 52.16
N ARG A 66 13.02 10.07 51.46
CA ARG A 66 14.38 10.13 50.89
C ARG A 66 15.48 10.20 51.93
N GLU A 67 15.27 10.93 53.03
CA GLU A 67 16.21 10.98 54.14
C GLU A 67 16.40 9.59 54.77
N LEU A 68 15.33 8.80 54.83
CA LEU A 68 15.35 7.42 55.33
C LEU A 68 15.89 6.40 54.30
N HIS A 69 15.87 6.72 53.00
CA HIS A 69 16.27 5.81 51.91
C HIS A 69 17.21 6.53 50.90
N PRO A 70 18.44 6.88 51.29
CA PRO A 70 19.34 7.69 50.46
C PRO A 70 19.85 6.96 49.20
N ASP A 71 19.92 5.63 49.25
CA ASP A 71 20.45 4.80 48.14
C ASP A 71 19.40 4.46 47.07
N GLU A 72 18.12 4.83 47.27
CA GLU A 72 17.06 4.51 46.33
C GLU A 72 17.05 5.46 45.12
N PRO A 73 17.10 4.95 43.88
CA PRO A 73 17.16 5.81 42.70
C PRO A 73 15.87 6.62 42.52
N VAL A 74 16.03 7.93 42.34
CA VAL A 74 14.91 8.82 42.04
C VAL A 74 14.29 8.46 40.69
N SER A 75 13.05 7.95 40.72
CA SER A 75 12.31 7.60 39.50
C SER A 75 12.19 8.78 38.55
N THR A 76 12.49 8.60 37.26
CA THR A 76 12.31 9.63 36.22
C THR A 76 10.84 9.93 35.88
N ARG A 77 9.88 9.14 36.39
CA ARG A 77 8.44 9.35 36.12
C ARG A 77 7.81 10.35 37.10
N LEU A 78 7.32 11.47 36.57
CA LEU A 78 6.66 12.51 37.38
C LEU A 78 5.36 12.06 38.06
N ARG A 79 4.65 11.08 37.47
CA ARG A 79 3.39 10.54 38.00
C ARG A 79 3.55 9.08 38.41
N HIS A 80 2.82 8.66 39.45
CA HIS A 80 2.77 7.27 39.86
C HIS A 80 2.29 6.36 38.70
N SER A 81 2.71 5.10 38.77
CA SER A 81 2.12 4.01 37.96
C SER A 81 0.59 4.09 38.03
N GLY A 82 -0.08 4.17 36.87
CA GLY A 82 -1.54 4.26 36.79
C GLY A 82 -2.14 5.68 36.73
N ALA A 83 -1.36 6.75 36.98
CA ALA A 83 -1.85 8.14 36.92
C ALA A 83 -1.81 8.76 35.50
N GLY A 84 -2.06 7.92 34.48
CA GLY A 84 -2.21 8.30 33.07
C GLY A 84 -3.68 8.34 32.65
N ARG A 85 -3.95 8.84 31.43
CA ARG A 85 -5.28 8.72 30.84
C ARG A 85 -5.63 7.23 30.74
N LYS A 86 -6.72 6.81 31.39
CA LYS A 86 -7.23 5.43 31.35
C LYS A 86 -7.31 4.93 29.90
N ARG A 87 -6.96 3.67 29.68
CA ARG A 87 -7.00 3.08 28.33
C ARG A 87 -8.44 3.18 27.81
N ARG A 88 -8.63 3.38 26.51
CA ARG A 88 -10.00 3.49 25.95
C ARG A 88 -10.83 2.23 26.20
N THR A 89 -10.19 1.07 26.30
CA THR A 89 -10.81 -0.20 26.71
C THR A 89 -11.31 -0.21 28.16
N GLU A 90 -10.76 0.63 29.04
CA GLU A 90 -11.23 0.78 30.42
C GLU A 90 -12.37 1.81 30.52
N ALA A 91 -12.45 2.75 29.57
CA ALA A 91 -13.51 3.76 29.48
C ALA A 91 -14.74 3.25 28.69
N ASP A 92 -14.55 2.22 27.87
CA ASP A 92 -15.53 1.62 26.99
C ASP A 92 -15.34 0.09 27.03
N PRO A 93 -15.95 -0.60 28.00
CA PRO A 93 -15.77 -2.04 28.20
C PRO A 93 -16.26 -2.87 27.01
N ASP A 94 -17.28 -2.37 26.31
CA ASP A 94 -17.95 -3.07 25.21
C ASP A 94 -17.19 -2.93 23.87
N LEU A 95 -16.20 -2.02 23.80
CA LEU A 95 -15.38 -1.78 22.61
C LEU A 95 -14.70 -3.05 22.07
N ALA A 96 -14.23 -3.93 22.97
CA ALA A 96 -13.55 -5.16 22.58
C ALA A 96 -14.54 -6.16 21.96
N ALA A 97 -15.72 -6.33 22.59
CA ALA A 97 -16.79 -7.19 22.09
C ALA A 97 -17.38 -6.65 20.78
N ALA A 98 -17.57 -5.33 20.66
CA ALA A 98 -18.01 -4.69 19.42
C ALA A 98 -17.00 -4.86 18.28
N LEU A 99 -15.69 -4.77 18.59
CA LEU A 99 -14.65 -5.07 17.60
C LEU A 99 -14.68 -6.55 17.19
N GLU A 100 -14.84 -7.49 18.12
CA GLU A 100 -14.99 -8.92 17.80
C GLU A 100 -16.22 -9.21 16.94
N ALA A 101 -17.38 -8.62 17.25
CA ALA A 101 -18.59 -8.75 16.45
C ALA A 101 -18.42 -8.22 15.01
N LEU A 102 -17.53 -7.24 14.81
CA LEU A 102 -17.15 -6.76 13.48
C LEU A 102 -16.14 -7.66 12.74
N LEU A 103 -15.50 -8.57 13.47
CA LEU A 103 -14.52 -9.56 12.97
C LEU A 103 -15.16 -10.93 12.73
N GLU A 104 -16.29 -11.25 13.38
CA GLU A 104 -17.04 -12.49 13.14
C GLU A 104 -17.74 -12.46 11.76
N PRO A 105 -17.52 -13.47 10.90
CA PRO A 105 -18.33 -13.65 9.70
C PRO A 105 -19.73 -14.12 10.11
N LEU A 106 -20.77 -13.43 9.62
CA LEU A 106 -22.11 -14.01 9.51
C LEU A 106 -22.04 -15.25 8.60
N THR A 107 -21.79 -16.39 9.25
CA THR A 107 -22.10 -17.78 8.92
C THR A 107 -21.57 -18.37 7.60
N ARG A 108 -20.52 -19.19 7.71
CA ARG A 108 -20.58 -20.65 7.47
C ARG A 108 -19.31 -21.35 7.99
N GLY A 109 -19.47 -22.17 9.04
CA GLY A 109 -18.59 -23.30 9.35
C GLY A 109 -17.76 -23.21 10.63
N ASP A 110 -18.23 -23.93 11.67
CA ASP A 110 -17.51 -24.45 12.85
C ASP A 110 -17.07 -23.47 13.98
N PRO A 111 -17.64 -23.58 15.21
CA PRO A 111 -17.26 -22.78 16.39
C PRO A 111 -15.81 -22.98 16.89
N MET A 112 -15.08 -23.99 16.40
CA MET A 112 -13.76 -24.38 16.94
C MET A 112 -12.55 -24.10 16.02
N SER A 113 -12.70 -23.31 14.95
CA SER A 113 -11.57 -22.97 14.05
C SER A 113 -10.86 -21.65 14.41
N PRO A 114 -9.52 -21.62 14.57
CA PRO A 114 -8.76 -20.45 15.04
C PRO A 114 -8.51 -19.36 13.98
N LEU A 115 -9.12 -19.48 12.79
CA LEU A 115 -8.90 -18.55 11.69
C LEU A 115 -10.11 -17.63 11.56
N ARG A 116 -10.03 -16.48 12.22
CA ARG A 116 -10.96 -15.35 12.12
C ARG A 116 -10.39 -14.36 11.08
N TRP A 117 -11.15 -14.05 10.03
CA TRP A 117 -10.67 -13.29 8.86
C TRP A 117 -11.51 -12.04 8.69
N THR A 118 -10.88 -10.86 8.57
CA THR A 118 -11.59 -9.63 8.18
C THR A 118 -11.01 -9.03 6.92
N CYS A 119 -11.89 -8.67 5.97
CA CYS A 119 -11.52 -7.89 4.78
C CYS A 119 -11.61 -6.38 5.02
N LYS A 120 -11.94 -5.94 6.24
CA LYS A 120 -12.13 -4.52 6.59
C LYS A 120 -10.78 -3.90 7.01
N SER A 121 -10.47 -2.73 6.48
CA SER A 121 -9.29 -1.98 6.92
C SER A 121 -9.48 -1.42 8.34
N THR A 122 -8.40 -1.16 9.05
CA THR A 122 -8.42 -0.55 10.40
C THR A 122 -9.14 0.80 10.44
N ARG A 123 -9.15 1.55 9.33
CA ARG A 123 -9.92 2.79 9.19
C ARG A 123 -11.42 2.55 9.05
N ARG A 124 -11.81 1.47 8.35
CA ARG A 124 -13.23 1.10 8.19
C ARG A 124 -13.79 0.55 9.50
N LEU A 125 -13.02 -0.29 10.19
CA LEU A 125 -13.36 -0.79 11.53
C LEU A 125 -13.51 0.37 12.53
N ALA A 126 -12.61 1.36 12.50
CA ALA A 126 -12.73 2.54 13.36
C ALA A 126 -14.00 3.38 13.07
N ALA A 127 -14.37 3.53 11.80
CA ALA A 127 -15.58 4.25 11.42
C ALA A 127 -16.85 3.51 11.83
N GLU A 128 -16.87 2.19 11.72
CA GLU A 128 -18.01 1.33 12.07
C GLU A 128 -18.21 1.26 13.60
N LEU A 129 -17.11 1.11 14.36
CA LEU A 129 -17.12 1.24 15.82
C LEU A 129 -17.60 2.62 16.26
N SER A 130 -17.14 3.69 15.59
CA SER A 130 -17.61 5.04 15.88
C SER A 130 -19.10 5.21 15.57
N GLY A 131 -19.62 4.52 14.55
CA GLY A 131 -21.05 4.48 14.21
C GLY A 131 -21.89 3.68 15.22
N GLN A 132 -21.30 2.74 15.94
CA GLN A 132 -21.92 1.98 17.03
C GLN A 132 -21.83 2.67 18.40
N GLY A 133 -21.30 3.90 18.45
CA GLY A 133 -21.14 4.70 19.69
C GLY A 133 -19.74 4.66 20.30
N HIS A 134 -18.85 3.80 19.81
CA HIS A 134 -17.48 3.65 20.32
C HIS A 134 -16.51 4.59 19.60
N ARG A 135 -16.27 5.80 20.12
CA ARG A 135 -15.39 6.80 19.48
C ARG A 135 -13.91 6.40 19.51
N VAL A 136 -13.45 5.65 18.49
CA VAL A 136 -12.08 5.17 18.35
C VAL A 136 -11.39 5.58 17.05
N GLY A 137 -10.07 5.78 17.12
CA GLY A 137 -9.25 6.06 15.94
C GLY A 137 -8.61 4.79 15.38
N TYR A 138 -8.22 4.81 14.10
CA TYR A 138 -7.63 3.65 13.42
C TYR A 138 -6.37 3.08 14.11
N ARG A 139 -5.60 3.91 14.83
CA ARG A 139 -4.43 3.47 15.61
C ARG A 139 -4.84 2.64 16.83
N THR A 140 -5.92 3.04 17.51
CA THR A 140 -6.48 2.30 18.64
C THR A 140 -6.99 0.94 18.15
N VAL A 141 -7.68 0.91 17.00
CA VAL A 141 -8.13 -0.35 16.39
C VAL A 141 -6.96 -1.25 16.00
N ALA A 142 -5.89 -0.70 15.40
CA ALA A 142 -4.70 -1.48 15.05
C ALA A 142 -4.02 -2.08 16.28
N TRP A 143 -3.96 -1.33 17.38
CA TRP A 143 -3.42 -1.81 18.65
C TRP A 143 -4.31 -2.91 19.27
N LEU A 144 -5.63 -2.73 19.27
CA LEU A 144 -6.58 -3.74 19.78
C LEU A 144 -6.51 -5.05 19.00
N LEU A 145 -6.38 -4.97 17.68
CA LEU A 145 -6.18 -6.15 16.84
C LEU A 145 -4.87 -6.87 17.20
N HIS A 146 -3.79 -6.14 17.45
CA HIS A 146 -2.51 -6.73 17.85
C HIS A 146 -2.57 -7.40 19.24
N GLU A 147 -3.21 -6.76 20.23
CA GLU A 147 -3.46 -7.35 21.55
C GLU A 147 -4.32 -8.62 21.47
N ALA A 148 -5.32 -8.62 20.58
CA ALA A 148 -6.17 -9.79 20.33
C ALA A 148 -5.49 -10.87 19.44
N GLY A 149 -4.17 -10.78 19.20
CA GLY A 149 -3.40 -11.76 18.44
C GLY A 149 -3.53 -11.67 16.92
N TYR A 150 -4.24 -10.68 16.39
CA TYR A 150 -4.34 -10.44 14.94
C TYR A 150 -3.10 -9.71 14.45
N SER A 151 -2.54 -10.23 13.36
CA SER A 151 -1.45 -9.59 12.63
C SER A 151 -1.86 -9.36 11.18
N LEU A 152 -1.26 -8.35 10.55
CA LEU A 152 -1.51 -8.03 9.15
C LEU A 152 -0.85 -9.10 8.28
N GLN A 153 -1.59 -10.18 8.02
CA GLN A 153 -1.15 -11.26 7.16
C GLN A 153 -1.55 -10.93 5.72
N ALA A 154 -0.55 -10.69 4.87
CA ALA A 154 -0.77 -10.73 3.42
C ALA A 154 -0.90 -12.19 3.01
N ASN A 155 -1.84 -12.53 2.12
CA ASN A 155 -1.85 -13.83 1.45
C ASN A 155 -0.51 -14.01 0.72
N ARG A 156 0.39 -14.77 1.35
CA ARG A 156 1.69 -15.09 0.78
C ARG A 156 1.50 -16.35 -0.05
N LYS A 157 1.59 -16.22 -1.37
CA LYS A 157 1.82 -17.37 -2.25
C LYS A 157 3.19 -17.95 -1.88
N THR A 158 3.26 -18.83 -0.89
CA THR A 158 4.50 -19.49 -0.41
C THR A 158 4.82 -20.77 -1.16
N ARG A 159 3.97 -21.20 -2.10
CA ARG A 159 4.21 -22.36 -2.97
C ARG A 159 4.65 -21.95 -4.38
N GLU A 160 5.63 -21.06 -4.47
CA GLU A 160 6.42 -20.88 -5.71
C GLU A 160 7.85 -21.32 -5.41
N GLY A 161 8.38 -22.20 -6.26
CA GLY A 161 9.57 -23.02 -6.02
C GLY A 161 10.86 -22.25 -5.79
N ASN A 162 11.86 -23.02 -5.36
CA ASN A 162 13.23 -22.64 -4.95
C ASN A 162 13.69 -21.23 -5.36
N GLN A 163 14.19 -20.48 -4.38
CA GLN A 163 14.86 -19.20 -4.59
C GLN A 163 15.91 -19.37 -5.71
N HIS A 164 15.65 -18.79 -6.89
CA HIS A 164 16.63 -18.79 -7.96
C HIS A 164 17.84 -17.96 -7.49
N PRO A 165 19.07 -18.51 -7.48
CA PRO A 165 20.25 -17.82 -6.95
C PRO A 165 20.48 -16.45 -7.60
N ASP A 166 20.16 -16.32 -8.90
CA ASP A 166 20.37 -15.08 -9.66
C ASP A 166 19.22 -14.07 -9.59
N ARG A 167 18.22 -14.27 -8.72
CA ARG A 167 17.04 -13.40 -8.65
C ARG A 167 17.43 -11.94 -8.41
N ASN A 168 18.29 -11.67 -7.42
CA ASN A 168 18.71 -10.32 -7.08
C ASN A 168 19.53 -9.68 -8.19
N ALA A 169 20.47 -10.43 -8.78
CA ALA A 169 21.30 -9.97 -9.89
C ALA A 169 20.46 -9.56 -11.11
N GLN A 170 19.40 -10.31 -11.43
CA GLN A 170 18.47 -9.93 -12.50
C GLN A 170 17.68 -8.66 -12.18
N PHE A 171 17.26 -8.44 -10.93
CA PHE A 171 16.61 -7.18 -10.54
C PHE A 171 17.56 -5.98 -10.64
N GLU A 172 18.80 -6.13 -10.18
CA GLU A 172 19.82 -5.10 -10.29
C GLU A 172 20.13 -4.77 -11.76
N PHE A 173 20.24 -5.79 -12.61
CA PHE A 173 20.41 -5.62 -14.05
C PHE A 173 19.27 -4.82 -14.68
N ILE A 174 18.01 -5.19 -14.41
CA ILE A 174 16.83 -4.49 -14.93
C ILE A 174 16.79 -3.03 -14.45
N ASN A 175 17.09 -2.78 -13.17
CA ASN A 175 17.12 -1.44 -12.61
C ASN A 175 18.23 -0.58 -13.24
N ALA A 176 19.42 -1.14 -13.42
CA ALA A 176 20.53 -0.47 -14.07
C ALA A 176 20.21 -0.12 -15.54
N GLN A 177 19.57 -1.03 -16.28
CA GLN A 177 19.11 -0.76 -17.65
C GLN A 177 18.04 0.32 -17.68
N ALA A 178 17.01 0.24 -16.82
CA ALA A 178 15.97 1.26 -16.73
C ALA A 178 16.56 2.65 -16.47
N ALA A 179 17.50 2.76 -15.51
CA ALA A 179 18.17 4.02 -15.20
C ALA A 179 18.96 4.57 -16.40
N ARG A 180 19.64 3.71 -17.17
CA ARG A 180 20.37 4.09 -18.39
C ARG A 180 19.43 4.62 -19.48
N PHE A 181 18.30 3.96 -19.71
CA PHE A 181 17.30 4.42 -20.68
C PHE A 181 16.69 5.76 -20.26
N GLN A 182 16.32 5.90 -18.99
CA GLN A 182 15.79 7.14 -18.44
C GLN A 182 16.78 8.31 -18.55
N LYS A 183 18.08 8.07 -18.28
CA LYS A 183 19.13 9.07 -18.45
C LYS A 183 19.25 9.55 -19.90
N ARG A 184 19.04 8.65 -20.87
CA ARG A 184 18.99 8.96 -22.32
C ARG A 184 17.62 9.46 -22.80
N ARG A 185 16.68 9.70 -21.87
CA ARG A 185 15.29 10.09 -22.16
C ARG A 185 14.57 9.13 -23.11
N GLN A 186 14.93 7.86 -23.07
CA GLN A 186 14.28 6.80 -23.81
C GLN A 186 13.13 6.20 -22.97
N PRO A 187 12.03 5.77 -23.60
CA PRO A 187 10.90 5.18 -22.90
C PRO A 187 11.26 3.86 -22.20
N VAL A 188 10.70 3.69 -20.99
CA VAL A 188 10.79 2.45 -20.20
C VAL A 188 9.37 2.03 -19.81
N ILE A 189 8.94 0.88 -20.31
CA ILE A 189 7.61 0.33 -20.04
C ILE A 189 7.68 -1.00 -19.32
N SER A 190 6.66 -1.24 -18.52
CA SER A 190 6.40 -2.49 -17.82
C SER A 190 5.08 -3.04 -18.34
N VAL A 191 5.11 -4.28 -18.81
CA VAL A 191 4.00 -4.91 -19.53
C VAL A 191 3.59 -6.21 -18.86
N ASP A 192 2.28 -6.46 -18.82
CA ASP A 192 1.72 -7.69 -18.28
C ASP A 192 0.26 -7.86 -18.71
N THR A 193 -0.21 -9.11 -18.75
CA THR A 193 -1.62 -9.43 -18.96
C THR A 193 -2.31 -9.68 -17.63
N LYS A 194 -3.37 -8.93 -17.35
CA LYS A 194 -4.22 -9.22 -16.19
C LYS A 194 -4.97 -10.54 -16.39
N LYS A 195 -5.25 -11.24 -15.29
CA LYS A 195 -6.18 -12.38 -15.28
C LYS A 195 -7.44 -12.05 -16.11
N LYS A 196 -7.84 -12.99 -16.97
CA LYS A 196 -9.04 -12.89 -17.81
C LYS A 196 -10.27 -12.65 -16.93
N GLU A 197 -11.03 -11.62 -17.25
CA GLU A 197 -12.25 -11.24 -16.53
C GLU A 197 -13.48 -11.73 -17.30
N LEU A 198 -14.47 -12.23 -16.56
CA LEU A 198 -15.74 -12.66 -17.13
C LEU A 198 -16.64 -11.43 -17.30
N ILE A 199 -17.21 -11.27 -18.49
CA ILE A 199 -18.13 -10.17 -18.81
C ILE A 199 -19.55 -10.63 -18.49
N GLY A 200 -20.25 -9.88 -17.65
CA GLY A 200 -21.61 -10.17 -17.20
C GLY A 200 -21.88 -9.63 -15.80
N ASP A 201 -23.12 -9.79 -15.33
CA ASP A 201 -23.59 -9.37 -14.00
C ASP A 201 -23.03 -10.27 -12.89
N PHE A 202 -21.73 -10.54 -12.89
CA PHE A 202 -21.08 -11.39 -11.89
C PHE A 202 -20.78 -10.60 -10.62
N LYS A 203 -20.87 -11.30 -9.48
CA LYS A 203 -20.58 -10.71 -8.18
C LYS A 203 -19.09 -10.42 -8.03
N ASN A 204 -18.68 -9.20 -8.37
CA ASN A 204 -17.35 -8.70 -8.07
C ASN A 204 -17.22 -8.33 -6.59
N GLY A 205 -16.17 -8.83 -5.94
CA GLY A 205 -15.91 -8.55 -4.53
C GLY A 205 -15.76 -7.05 -4.26
N GLY A 206 -16.69 -6.48 -3.50
CA GLY A 206 -16.69 -5.08 -3.08
C GLY A 206 -18.07 -4.62 -2.61
N ARG A 207 -18.15 -3.45 -1.97
CA ARG A 207 -19.42 -2.81 -1.58
C ARG A 207 -19.34 -1.35 -2.00
N GLU A 208 -20.30 -0.88 -2.79
CA GLU A 208 -20.46 0.51 -3.20
C GLU A 208 -21.69 1.11 -2.53
N TRP A 209 -21.65 2.40 -2.20
CA TRP A 209 -22.79 3.10 -1.61
C TRP A 209 -23.83 3.41 -2.68
N ARG A 210 -25.08 3.00 -2.45
CA ARG A 210 -26.23 3.26 -3.33
C ARG A 210 -27.45 3.71 -2.52
N PRO A 211 -28.39 4.42 -3.16
CA PRO A 211 -29.70 4.71 -2.56
C PRO A 211 -30.36 3.43 -2.07
N GLU A 212 -30.99 3.51 -0.90
CA GLU A 212 -31.66 2.40 -0.24
C GLU A 212 -32.74 1.77 -1.15
N GLY A 213 -32.83 0.44 -1.16
CA GLY A 213 -33.82 -0.30 -1.96
C GLY A 213 -33.49 -0.51 -3.44
N ARG A 214 -32.32 -0.10 -3.94
CA ARG A 214 -31.89 -0.31 -5.35
C ARG A 214 -30.57 -1.06 -5.50
N PRO A 215 -30.46 -2.33 -5.04
CA PRO A 215 -29.30 -3.16 -5.35
C PRO A 215 -29.25 -3.42 -6.87
N GLU A 216 -28.05 -3.38 -7.46
CA GLU A 216 -27.88 -3.80 -8.85
C GLU A 216 -28.01 -5.33 -8.91
N PRO A 217 -28.95 -5.89 -9.67
CA PRO A 217 -29.15 -7.33 -9.74
C PRO A 217 -27.91 -7.98 -10.36
N VAL A 218 -27.30 -8.91 -9.63
CA VAL A 218 -26.16 -9.72 -10.09
C VAL A 218 -26.56 -11.19 -10.12
N ARG A 219 -26.11 -11.92 -11.15
CA ARG A 219 -26.38 -13.36 -11.27
C ARG A 219 -25.66 -14.12 -10.16
N VAL A 220 -26.39 -15.04 -9.53
CA VAL A 220 -25.96 -15.84 -8.37
C VAL A 220 -24.98 -16.96 -8.76
N HIS A 221 -24.91 -17.30 -10.05
CA HIS A 221 -24.05 -18.36 -10.56
C HIS A 221 -23.12 -17.86 -11.67
N ASP A 222 -21.85 -18.26 -11.58
CA ASP A 222 -20.79 -18.04 -12.59
C ASP A 222 -21.01 -18.89 -13.86
N PHE A 223 -22.23 -18.92 -14.40
CA PHE A 223 -22.49 -19.60 -15.67
C PHE A 223 -22.07 -18.70 -16.84
N ARG A 224 -21.20 -19.26 -17.67
CA ARG A 224 -20.69 -18.70 -18.91
C ARG A 224 -21.84 -18.23 -19.80
N ASP A 225 -22.00 -16.93 -19.97
CA ASP A 225 -22.80 -16.43 -21.09
C ASP A 225 -21.94 -16.54 -22.36
N LYS A 226 -22.31 -17.45 -23.27
CA LYS A 226 -21.57 -17.68 -24.53
C LYS A 226 -21.59 -16.44 -25.44
N GLU A 227 -22.54 -15.52 -25.23
CA GLU A 227 -22.72 -14.31 -26.04
C GLU A 227 -21.94 -13.08 -25.54
N LEU A 228 -21.63 -12.98 -24.23
CA LEU A 228 -20.96 -11.80 -23.65
C LEU A 228 -19.43 -11.85 -23.69
N GLY A 229 -18.83 -13.01 -23.97
CA GLY A 229 -17.39 -13.17 -24.17
C GLY A 229 -16.52 -13.03 -22.91
N LYS A 230 -15.21 -12.87 -23.09
CA LYS A 230 -14.22 -12.62 -22.01
C LYS A 230 -13.45 -11.34 -22.32
N ALA A 231 -13.16 -10.56 -21.29
CA ALA A 231 -12.26 -9.42 -21.42
C ALA A 231 -10.86 -9.80 -20.95
N ILE A 232 -9.86 -9.49 -21.77
CA ILE A 232 -8.45 -9.72 -21.50
C ILE A 232 -7.76 -8.36 -21.45
N PRO A 233 -7.57 -7.79 -20.25
CA PRO A 233 -6.90 -6.51 -20.09
C PRO A 233 -5.38 -6.70 -20.19
N TYR A 234 -4.77 -6.15 -21.25
CA TYR A 234 -3.32 -6.07 -21.39
C TYR A 234 -2.82 -4.69 -20.98
N GLY A 235 -1.96 -4.63 -19.98
CA GLY A 235 -1.48 -3.39 -19.39
C GLY A 235 -0.09 -3.02 -19.88
N VAL A 236 0.08 -1.74 -20.25
CA VAL A 236 1.37 -1.12 -20.54
C VAL A 236 1.55 0.07 -19.60
N TYR A 237 2.53 -0.01 -18.71
CA TYR A 237 2.81 1.04 -17.73
C TYR A 237 4.13 1.75 -18.05
N ASP A 238 4.07 3.05 -18.35
CA ASP A 238 5.23 3.93 -18.45
C ASP A 238 5.77 4.24 -17.06
N VAL A 239 6.93 3.64 -16.76
CA VAL A 239 7.60 3.73 -15.46
C VAL A 239 8.12 5.14 -15.19
N THR A 240 8.40 5.91 -16.23
CA THR A 240 9.02 7.24 -16.14
C THR A 240 7.99 8.31 -15.86
N ASN A 241 6.83 8.25 -16.53
CA ASN A 241 5.79 9.28 -16.44
C ASN A 241 4.62 8.92 -15.53
N ASN A 242 4.62 7.71 -14.95
CA ASN A 242 3.52 7.19 -14.13
C ASN A 242 2.18 7.24 -14.89
N GLN A 243 2.17 6.69 -16.11
CA GLN A 243 0.98 6.59 -16.95
C GLN A 243 0.75 5.15 -17.40
N GLY A 244 -0.51 4.77 -17.57
CA GLY A 244 -0.90 3.44 -18.01
C GLY A 244 -1.75 3.49 -19.27
N TRP A 245 -1.52 2.53 -20.16
CA TRP A 245 -2.45 2.15 -21.21
C TRP A 245 -2.96 0.75 -20.94
N VAL A 246 -4.24 0.50 -21.19
CA VAL A 246 -4.80 -0.85 -21.15
C VAL A 246 -5.59 -1.13 -22.42
N SER A 247 -5.16 -2.13 -23.17
CA SER A 247 -5.96 -2.69 -24.27
C SER A 247 -6.86 -3.77 -23.69
N VAL A 248 -8.17 -3.66 -23.92
CA VAL A 248 -9.14 -4.68 -23.49
C VAL A 248 -9.46 -5.56 -24.71
N GLY A 249 -8.83 -6.72 -24.80
CA GLY A 249 -9.06 -7.69 -25.86
C GLY A 249 -10.27 -8.58 -25.56
N ILE A 250 -10.99 -8.99 -26.61
CA ILE A 250 -12.18 -9.86 -26.51
C ILE A 250 -11.95 -11.28 -27.06
N ASP A 251 -10.77 -11.52 -27.65
CA ASP A 251 -10.40 -12.77 -28.29
C ASP A 251 -9.42 -13.58 -27.42
N HIS A 252 -8.18 -13.80 -27.87
CA HIS A 252 -7.18 -14.60 -27.16
C HIS A 252 -5.98 -13.78 -26.67
N ASP A 253 -5.45 -14.17 -25.51
CA ASP A 253 -4.19 -13.66 -24.97
C ASP A 253 -3.02 -14.30 -25.72
N THR A 254 -2.60 -13.67 -26.83
CA THR A 254 -1.50 -14.14 -27.67
C THR A 254 -0.33 -13.14 -27.66
N ALA A 255 0.84 -13.60 -28.10
CA ALA A 255 2.00 -12.74 -28.29
C ALA A 255 1.72 -11.56 -29.25
N TYR A 256 0.90 -11.77 -30.29
CA TYR A 256 0.50 -10.69 -31.19
C TYR A 256 -0.42 -9.68 -30.50
N PHE A 257 -1.33 -10.12 -29.63
CA PHE A 257 -2.16 -9.22 -28.84
C PHE A 257 -1.31 -8.36 -27.89
N ALA A 258 -0.31 -8.97 -27.24
CA ALA A 258 0.65 -8.25 -26.40
C ALA A 258 1.44 -7.20 -27.21
N ALA A 259 1.98 -7.57 -28.37
CA ALA A 259 2.72 -6.65 -29.24
C ALA A 259 1.83 -5.52 -29.80
N ALA A 260 0.60 -5.84 -30.21
CA ALA A 260 -0.38 -4.86 -30.68
C ALA A 260 -0.75 -3.87 -29.58
N SER A 261 -0.86 -4.33 -28.33
CA SER A 261 -1.13 -3.48 -27.17
C SER A 261 0.01 -2.49 -26.90
N ILE A 262 1.26 -2.93 -27.03
CA ILE A 262 2.43 -2.04 -26.94
C ILE A 262 2.45 -1.05 -28.11
N GLY A 263 2.13 -1.50 -29.33
CA GLY A 263 2.03 -0.63 -30.51
C GLY A 263 0.95 0.44 -30.38
N ARG A 264 -0.23 0.09 -29.82
CA ARG A 264 -1.30 1.05 -29.52
C ARG A 264 -0.84 2.07 -28.47
N TRP A 265 -0.24 1.63 -27.37
CA TRP A 265 0.35 2.53 -26.37
C TRP A 265 1.36 3.49 -27.00
N TRP A 266 2.26 2.98 -27.86
CA TRP A 266 3.25 3.81 -28.55
C TRP A 266 2.56 4.88 -29.40
N ARG A 267 1.59 4.53 -30.23
CA ARG A 267 0.89 5.50 -31.09
C ARG A 267 0.13 6.57 -30.31
N GLU A 268 -0.61 6.16 -29.28
CA GLU A 268 -1.54 7.01 -28.54
C GLU A 268 -0.90 7.86 -27.45
N MET A 269 0.20 7.38 -26.87
CA MET A 269 0.83 7.99 -25.69
C MET A 269 2.35 8.12 -25.83
N GLY A 270 3.03 7.07 -26.32
CA GLY A 270 4.48 7.02 -26.37
C GLY A 270 5.12 7.99 -27.38
N ALA A 271 4.69 7.97 -28.63
CA ALA A 271 5.30 8.71 -29.74
C ALA A 271 5.19 10.24 -29.57
N PRO A 272 4.03 10.82 -29.19
CA PRO A 272 3.94 12.25 -28.89
C PRO A 272 4.85 12.65 -27.72
N ARG A 273 5.06 11.74 -26.76
CA ARG A 273 5.80 12.00 -25.52
C ARG A 273 7.31 11.86 -25.68
N PHE A 274 7.74 10.92 -26.51
CA PHE A 274 9.14 10.59 -26.77
C PHE A 274 9.46 10.76 -28.26
N PRO A 275 9.40 11.99 -28.82
CA PRO A 275 9.55 12.23 -30.26
C PRO A 275 10.96 11.93 -30.80
N ARG A 276 11.96 11.83 -29.91
CA ARG A 276 13.35 11.50 -30.23
C ARG A 276 13.75 10.10 -29.72
N ALA A 277 12.77 9.24 -29.42
CA ALA A 277 13.08 7.88 -29.05
C ALA A 277 13.70 7.15 -30.24
N THR A 278 14.76 6.40 -29.98
CA THR A 278 15.37 5.46 -30.92
C THR A 278 15.33 4.04 -30.37
N GLU A 279 15.07 3.89 -29.06
CA GLU A 279 15.06 2.63 -28.34
C GLU A 279 13.92 2.62 -27.31
N LEU A 280 13.32 1.46 -27.10
CA LEU A 280 12.28 1.22 -26.10
C LEU A 280 12.72 0.06 -25.20
N PHE A 281 12.71 0.28 -23.88
CA PHE A 281 12.98 -0.77 -22.91
C PHE A 281 11.67 -1.33 -22.34
N ILE A 282 11.52 -2.65 -22.41
CA ILE A 282 10.32 -3.40 -22.04
C ILE A 282 10.70 -4.37 -20.91
N THR A 283 10.04 -4.25 -19.76
CA THR A 283 10.12 -5.26 -18.70
C THR A 283 8.86 -6.10 -18.69
N ALA A 284 9.00 -7.42 -18.79
CA ALA A 284 7.88 -8.36 -18.87
C ALA A 284 8.04 -9.52 -17.87
N ASP A 285 6.95 -10.19 -17.57
CA ASP A 285 7.00 -11.43 -16.79
C ASP A 285 7.55 -12.59 -17.63
N GLY A 286 8.02 -13.64 -16.96
CA GLY A 286 8.60 -14.81 -17.60
C GLY A 286 7.60 -15.83 -18.15
N GLY A 287 6.28 -15.61 -17.99
CA GLY A 287 5.24 -16.59 -18.33
C GLY A 287 4.15 -16.00 -19.22
N GLY A 288 3.31 -16.86 -19.81
CA GLY A 288 2.18 -16.45 -20.65
C GLY A 288 2.56 -16.04 -22.07
N SER A 289 1.74 -15.15 -22.65
CA SER A 289 1.84 -14.68 -24.04
C SER A 289 3.12 -13.87 -24.33
N ASN A 290 3.68 -13.24 -23.30
CA ASN A 290 4.93 -12.48 -23.32
C ASN A 290 6.09 -13.24 -22.63
N GLY A 291 5.99 -14.56 -22.49
CA GLY A 291 7.05 -15.36 -21.86
C GLY A 291 8.34 -15.43 -22.69
N TYR A 292 9.48 -15.51 -22.00
CA TYR A 292 10.81 -15.51 -22.63
C TYR A 292 11.08 -16.73 -23.55
N ARG A 293 10.41 -17.85 -23.28
CA ARG A 293 10.50 -19.08 -24.09
C ARG A 293 9.61 -19.04 -25.33
N THR A 294 8.68 -18.11 -25.41
CA THR A 294 7.68 -18.08 -26.49
C THR A 294 8.32 -17.53 -27.76
N ARG A 295 8.47 -18.38 -28.79
CA ARG A 295 9.01 -17.97 -30.10
C ARG A 295 8.13 -16.90 -30.76
N LEU A 296 6.81 -17.06 -30.68
CA LEU A 296 5.84 -16.12 -31.22
C LEU A 296 5.98 -14.72 -30.61
N TRP A 297 6.38 -14.62 -29.34
CA TRP A 297 6.66 -13.33 -28.69
C TRP A 297 7.81 -12.59 -29.38
N LYS A 298 8.90 -13.29 -29.70
CA LYS A 298 10.05 -12.71 -30.40
C LYS A 298 9.70 -12.28 -31.82
N VAL A 299 8.90 -13.07 -32.54
CA VAL A 299 8.40 -12.72 -33.89
C VAL A 299 7.46 -11.50 -33.84
N ALA A 300 6.53 -11.48 -32.89
CA ALA A 300 5.60 -10.37 -32.73
C ALA A 300 6.33 -9.06 -32.37
N LEU A 301 7.35 -9.14 -31.50
CA LEU A 301 8.21 -8.00 -31.18
C LEU A 301 9.04 -7.53 -32.37
N GLN A 302 9.51 -8.43 -33.24
CA GLN A 302 10.18 -8.02 -34.49
C GLN A 302 9.24 -7.23 -35.39
N GLY A 303 8.02 -7.73 -35.62
CA GLY A 303 7.01 -7.00 -36.39
C GLY A 303 6.68 -5.63 -35.79
N LEU A 304 6.59 -5.55 -34.46
CA LEU A 304 6.40 -4.29 -33.75
C LEU A 304 7.60 -3.34 -33.93
N ALA A 305 8.83 -3.84 -33.77
CA ALA A 305 10.05 -3.05 -33.95
C ALA A 305 10.11 -2.45 -35.35
N ASP A 306 9.80 -3.24 -36.37
CA ASP A 306 9.75 -2.83 -37.77
C ASP A 306 8.67 -1.76 -38.00
N GLN A 307 7.50 -1.92 -37.37
CA GLN A 307 6.39 -0.99 -37.48
C GLN A 307 6.68 0.39 -36.86
N ILE A 308 7.30 0.41 -35.67
CA ILE A 308 7.52 1.66 -34.93
C ILE A 308 8.92 2.26 -35.18
N GLY A 309 9.82 1.52 -35.84
CA GLY A 309 11.18 1.95 -36.13
C GLY A 309 12.10 2.08 -34.91
N LEU A 310 11.76 1.45 -33.78
CA LEU A 310 12.55 1.51 -32.55
C LEU A 310 13.27 0.19 -32.29
N LYS A 311 14.46 0.26 -31.69
CA LYS A 311 15.11 -0.93 -31.11
C LYS A 311 14.37 -1.31 -29.83
N LEU A 312 13.96 -2.56 -29.71
CA LEU A 312 13.26 -3.06 -28.54
C LEU A 312 14.22 -3.86 -27.67
N THR A 313 14.56 -3.34 -26.50
CA THR A 313 15.29 -4.09 -25.48
C THR A 313 14.28 -4.68 -24.51
N VAL A 314 14.34 -5.99 -24.28
CA VAL A 314 13.39 -6.71 -23.42
C VAL A 314 14.17 -7.39 -22.30
N SER A 315 13.67 -7.26 -21.08
CA SER A 315 14.14 -7.99 -19.91
C SER A 315 12.99 -8.69 -19.21
N HIS A 316 13.13 -10.00 -19.02
CA HIS A 316 12.15 -10.79 -18.28
C HIS A 316 12.50 -10.87 -16.79
N PHE A 317 11.48 -10.77 -15.95
CA PHE A 317 11.64 -11.06 -14.53
C PHE A 317 11.76 -12.57 -14.29
N PRO A 318 12.51 -13.03 -13.27
CA PRO A 318 12.64 -14.45 -12.97
C PRO A 318 11.29 -15.13 -12.69
N PRO A 319 11.16 -16.46 -12.84
CA PRO A 319 9.95 -17.19 -12.47
C PRO A 319 9.54 -16.95 -11.00
N GLY A 320 8.24 -16.88 -10.72
CA GLY A 320 7.72 -16.64 -9.36
C GLY A 320 7.97 -15.22 -8.82
N THR A 321 8.15 -14.25 -9.73
CA THR A 321 8.44 -12.86 -9.38
C THR A 321 7.47 -11.85 -10.00
N SER A 322 6.35 -12.29 -10.57
CA SER A 322 5.29 -11.44 -11.15
C SER A 322 4.85 -10.31 -10.23
N LYS A 323 4.80 -10.58 -8.92
CA LYS A 323 4.53 -9.56 -7.90
C LYS A 323 5.45 -8.35 -7.99
N TRP A 324 6.68 -8.46 -8.47
CA TRP A 324 7.63 -7.36 -8.53
C TRP A 324 7.55 -6.55 -9.82
N ASN A 325 6.71 -6.97 -10.77
CA ASN A 325 6.48 -6.23 -11.99
C ASN A 325 5.70 -4.95 -11.67
N LYS A 326 6.21 -3.80 -12.14
CA LYS A 326 5.70 -2.48 -11.73
C LYS A 326 4.27 -2.27 -12.20
N VAL A 327 3.89 -2.79 -13.37
CA VAL A 327 2.53 -2.73 -13.91
C VAL A 327 1.50 -3.38 -12.97
N GLU A 328 1.83 -4.48 -12.30
CA GLU A 328 0.87 -5.14 -11.40
C GLU A 328 0.56 -4.26 -10.19
N HIS A 329 1.58 -3.66 -9.58
CA HIS A 329 1.43 -2.79 -8.42
C HIS A 329 0.96 -1.37 -8.74
N ARG A 330 1.35 -0.82 -9.90
CA ARG A 330 1.12 0.59 -10.24
C ARG A 330 -0.04 0.81 -11.20
N LEU A 331 -0.49 -0.22 -11.91
CA LEU A 331 -1.63 -0.14 -12.82
C LEU A 331 -2.75 -1.09 -12.35
N PHE A 332 -2.50 -2.40 -12.32
CA PHE A 332 -3.57 -3.37 -12.05
C PHE A 332 -4.11 -3.34 -10.63
N SER A 333 -3.30 -3.02 -9.62
CA SER A 333 -3.79 -2.88 -8.23
C SER A 333 -4.84 -1.76 -8.10
N PHE A 334 -4.66 -0.64 -8.80
CA PHE A 334 -5.62 0.48 -8.77
C PHE A 334 -6.85 0.19 -9.62
N ILE A 335 -6.68 -0.48 -10.75
CA ILE A 335 -7.80 -0.95 -11.57
C ILE A 335 -8.68 -1.90 -10.76
N THR A 336 -8.09 -2.90 -10.08
CA THR A 336 -8.84 -3.82 -9.21
C THR A 336 -9.53 -3.08 -8.06
N GLN A 337 -8.93 -2.04 -7.48
CA GLN A 337 -9.59 -1.23 -6.45
C GLN A 337 -10.82 -0.49 -6.99
N ASN A 338 -10.75 0.05 -8.21
CA ASN A 338 -11.85 0.77 -8.83
C ASN A 338 -12.98 -0.12 -9.35
N TRP A 339 -12.69 -1.41 -9.58
CA TRP A 339 -13.69 -2.41 -9.98
C TRP A 339 -14.48 -2.99 -8.80
N ARG A 340 -14.03 -2.77 -7.55
CA ARG A 340 -14.66 -3.37 -6.37
C ARG A 340 -16.12 -2.95 -6.26
N GLY A 341 -17.02 -3.92 -6.36
CA GLY A 341 -18.46 -3.74 -6.17
C GLY A 341 -19.23 -3.27 -7.40
N LYS A 342 -18.59 -3.18 -8.58
CA LYS A 342 -19.25 -2.86 -9.85
C LYS A 342 -19.40 -4.10 -10.73
N PRO A 343 -20.60 -4.39 -11.25
CA PRO A 343 -20.77 -5.45 -12.23
C PRO A 343 -20.14 -5.03 -13.56
N LEU A 344 -19.40 -5.96 -14.18
CA LEU A 344 -18.76 -5.73 -15.47
C LEU A 344 -19.72 -6.14 -16.59
N VAL A 345 -20.81 -5.39 -16.69
CA VAL A 345 -21.96 -5.69 -17.55
C VAL A 345 -21.63 -5.65 -19.05
N SER A 346 -20.58 -4.92 -19.44
CA SER A 346 -20.10 -4.86 -20.81
C SER A 346 -18.61 -4.51 -20.90
N VAL A 347 -18.02 -4.81 -22.06
CA VAL A 347 -16.65 -4.41 -22.40
C VAL A 347 -16.44 -2.90 -22.29
N GLN A 348 -17.44 -2.11 -22.72
CA GLN A 348 -17.39 -0.66 -22.62
C GLN A 348 -17.34 -0.18 -21.16
N VAL A 349 -18.07 -0.84 -20.26
CA VAL A 349 -17.99 -0.54 -18.82
C VAL A 349 -16.61 -0.88 -18.27
N ILE A 350 -16.01 -2.00 -18.67
CA ILE A 350 -14.64 -2.35 -18.30
C ILE A 350 -13.66 -1.26 -18.75
N VAL A 351 -13.72 -0.84 -20.02
CA VAL A 351 -12.87 0.22 -20.59
C VAL A 351 -13.05 1.53 -19.82
N ASN A 352 -14.30 1.95 -19.57
CA ASN A 352 -14.60 3.18 -18.85
C ASN A 352 -14.09 3.15 -17.41
N LEU A 353 -14.25 2.02 -16.70
CA LEU A 353 -13.76 1.87 -15.33
C LEU A 353 -12.24 1.89 -15.25
N ILE A 354 -11.56 1.28 -16.24
CA ILE A 354 -10.10 1.36 -16.32
C ILE A 354 -9.67 2.81 -16.58
N ALA A 355 -10.27 3.48 -17.58
CA ALA A 355 -9.92 4.86 -17.94
C ALA A 355 -10.19 5.87 -16.81
N ALA A 356 -11.22 5.61 -15.99
CA ALA A 356 -11.55 6.40 -14.81
C ALA A 356 -10.53 6.23 -13.66
N THR A 357 -9.58 5.30 -13.77
CA THR A 357 -8.56 5.09 -12.73
C THR A 357 -7.66 6.31 -12.61
N ARG A 358 -7.71 6.95 -11.42
CA ARG A 358 -6.86 8.08 -11.01
C ARG A 358 -6.30 7.79 -9.62
N THR A 359 -5.08 8.24 -9.35
CA THR A 359 -4.48 8.15 -8.00
C THR A 359 -4.04 9.52 -7.52
N LYS A 360 -3.93 9.68 -6.19
CA LYS A 360 -3.38 10.90 -5.56
C LYS A 360 -1.95 11.25 -6.03
N LYS A 361 -1.23 10.29 -6.60
CA LYS A 361 0.12 10.47 -7.18
C LYS A 361 0.09 10.79 -8.68
N GLY A 362 -1.06 11.14 -9.24
CA GLY A 362 -1.19 11.58 -10.63
C GLY A 362 -1.15 10.46 -11.68
N LEU A 363 -1.46 9.21 -11.30
CA LEU A 363 -1.59 8.13 -12.31
C LEU A 363 -2.73 8.48 -13.29
N VAL A 364 -2.39 8.55 -14.57
CA VAL A 364 -3.35 8.68 -15.66
C VAL A 364 -3.39 7.35 -16.40
N VAL A 365 -4.59 6.77 -16.51
CA VAL A 365 -4.83 5.54 -17.26
C VAL A 365 -5.73 5.85 -18.45
N ARG A 366 -5.32 5.43 -19.65
CA ARG A 366 -6.18 5.35 -20.83
C ARG A 366 -6.47 3.89 -21.12
N ALA A 367 -7.67 3.60 -21.58
CA ALA A 367 -8.05 2.27 -22.01
C ALA A 367 -8.88 2.34 -23.28
N ALA A 368 -8.75 1.31 -24.11
CA ALA A 368 -9.54 1.14 -25.31
C ALA A 368 -9.79 -0.33 -25.59
N LEU A 369 -10.90 -0.61 -26.28
CA LEU A 369 -11.23 -1.93 -26.80
C LEU A 369 -10.28 -2.31 -27.93
N ASP A 370 -9.81 -3.55 -27.91
CA ASP A 370 -9.09 -4.17 -29.01
C ASP A 370 -9.99 -5.26 -29.65
N GLU A 371 -10.54 -4.93 -30.82
CA GLU A 371 -11.38 -5.82 -31.65
C GLU A 371 -10.53 -6.70 -32.59
N GLY A 372 -9.21 -6.68 -32.45
CA GLY A 372 -8.31 -7.51 -33.22
C GLY A 372 -8.59 -9.00 -33.00
N LYS A 373 -8.50 -9.78 -34.06
CA LYS A 373 -8.58 -11.25 -34.00
C LYS A 373 -7.16 -11.82 -33.90
N TYR A 374 -6.93 -12.69 -32.93
CA TYR A 374 -5.61 -13.20 -32.62
C TYR A 374 -5.63 -14.73 -32.59
N GLU A 375 -5.23 -15.33 -33.70
CA GLU A 375 -5.21 -16.78 -33.86
C GLU A 375 -4.31 -17.47 -32.82
N THR A 376 -4.82 -18.58 -32.27
CA THR A 376 -4.07 -19.44 -31.34
C THR A 376 -3.44 -20.62 -32.08
N GLY A 377 -2.38 -21.19 -31.51
CA GLY A 377 -1.75 -22.38 -32.08
C GLY A 377 -0.79 -22.08 -33.24
N ILE A 378 -0.39 -20.82 -33.42
CA ILE A 378 0.59 -20.44 -34.43
C ILE A 378 1.94 -21.08 -34.09
N ILE A 379 2.40 -21.95 -34.99
CA ILE A 379 3.71 -22.59 -34.90
C ILE A 379 4.71 -21.66 -35.61
N VAL A 380 5.78 -21.29 -34.90
CA VAL A 380 6.87 -20.49 -35.46
C VAL A 380 7.95 -21.41 -35.97
N THR A 381 8.29 -21.31 -37.26
CA THR A 381 9.32 -22.14 -37.89
C THR A 381 10.73 -21.66 -37.54
N ASP A 382 11.74 -22.52 -37.77
CA ASP A 382 13.15 -22.19 -37.52
C ASP A 382 13.67 -21.10 -38.44
N GLU A 383 13.18 -21.04 -39.68
CA GLU A 383 13.49 -19.97 -40.63
C GLU A 383 12.98 -18.61 -40.13
N GLN A 384 11.76 -18.56 -39.58
CA GLN A 384 11.21 -17.34 -39.00
C GLN A 384 12.02 -16.85 -37.81
N MET A 385 12.54 -17.76 -36.98
CA MET A 385 13.41 -17.40 -35.86
C MET A 385 14.80 -16.94 -36.30
N ALA A 386 15.37 -17.59 -37.32
CA ALA A 386 16.66 -17.21 -37.89
C ALA A 386 16.60 -15.82 -38.59
N GLY A 387 15.44 -15.46 -39.15
CA GLY A 387 15.21 -14.15 -39.77
C GLY A 387 15.05 -12.97 -38.79
N LEU A 388 15.07 -13.20 -37.47
CA LEU A 388 14.93 -12.14 -36.47
C LEU A 388 16.25 -11.40 -36.25
N GLN A 389 16.18 -10.09 -36.14
CA GLN A 389 17.31 -9.22 -35.77
C GLN A 389 17.50 -9.17 -34.25
N LEU A 390 17.53 -10.35 -33.62
CA LEU A 390 17.60 -10.53 -32.18
C LEU A 390 19.05 -10.70 -31.73
N LYS A 391 19.48 -9.84 -30.80
CA LYS A 391 20.78 -9.94 -30.12
C LYS A 391 20.58 -10.22 -28.63
N PRO A 392 20.95 -11.42 -28.13
CA PRO A 392 20.95 -11.72 -26.70
C PRO A 392 21.94 -10.82 -25.95
N ALA A 393 21.65 -10.48 -24.70
CA ALA A 393 22.60 -9.83 -23.80
C ALA A 393 23.63 -10.82 -23.27
N SER A 394 24.79 -10.33 -22.82
CA SER A 394 25.83 -11.15 -22.21
C SER A 394 25.42 -11.75 -20.86
N PHE A 395 24.48 -11.10 -20.16
CA PHE A 395 23.94 -11.54 -18.89
C PHE A 395 22.52 -12.07 -19.09
N HIS A 396 22.30 -13.37 -18.84
CA HIS A 396 21.04 -14.09 -19.08
C HIS A 396 20.41 -13.74 -20.43
N GLY A 397 21.08 -14.05 -21.54
CA GLY A 397 20.63 -13.74 -22.90
C GLY A 397 19.27 -14.33 -23.28
N GLU A 398 18.86 -15.38 -22.57
CA GLU A 398 17.54 -15.99 -22.62
C GLU A 398 16.43 -15.09 -22.04
N TRP A 399 16.76 -14.25 -21.06
CA TRP A 399 15.84 -13.30 -20.43
C TRP A 399 16.03 -11.86 -20.91
N ASN A 400 17.22 -11.53 -21.40
CA ASN A 400 17.61 -10.18 -21.76
C ASN A 400 18.08 -10.18 -23.21
N TYR A 401 17.36 -9.50 -24.08
CA TYR A 401 17.70 -9.43 -25.50
C TYR A 401 17.25 -8.11 -26.12
N THR A 402 17.84 -7.76 -27.26
CA THR A 402 17.46 -6.58 -28.04
C THR A 402 17.10 -7.00 -29.45
N ILE A 403 15.93 -6.56 -29.91
CA ILE A 403 15.46 -6.74 -31.29
C ILE A 403 15.61 -5.41 -32.01
N LYS A 404 16.32 -5.40 -33.13
CA LYS A 404 16.45 -4.23 -33.99
C LYS A 404 15.36 -4.26 -35.07
N PRO A 405 14.86 -3.10 -35.53
CA PRO A 405 14.02 -3.07 -36.71
C PRO A 405 14.80 -3.60 -37.92
N ARG A 406 14.16 -4.40 -38.75
CA ARG A 406 14.63 -4.75 -40.08
C ARG A 406 14.55 -3.49 -40.94
N SER A 407 15.63 -3.17 -41.65
CA SER A 407 15.60 -2.13 -42.68
C SER A 407 14.50 -2.46 -43.68
N ARG A 408 13.58 -1.51 -43.92
CA ARG A 408 12.67 -1.58 -45.06
C ARG A 408 13.53 -1.58 -46.31
N THR A 409 13.62 -2.73 -46.98
CA THR A 409 14.16 -2.82 -48.33
C THR A 409 13.26 -2.08 -49.30
#